data_AF-A0A2I2DNX5-F1
#
_entry.id   AF-A0A2I2DNX5-F1
#
_cell.length_a   1.000
_cell.length_b   1.000
_cell.length_c   1.000
_cell.angle_alpha   90.00
_cell.angle_beta   90.00
_cell.angle_gamma   90.00
#
_symmetry.space_group_name_H-M   'P 1'
#
loop_
_entity.id
_entity.type
_entity.pdbx_description
1 polymer ?
#
loop_
_entity_poly.entity_id
_entity_poly.type
_entity_poly.pdbx_seq_one_letter_code
_entity_poly.pdbx_strand_id
1 'polypeptide(L)'
;MNILERAEQGQSFLVADDGQFLGKLSLNQYDSESISNKYGSYGSQYASTSINNQYSSYGSRYSSLSPYNQYTSTPPTIYLKGRKYGYLTKNKYKSGVTLDPDNLVNWMRSNNLNY
;
A
#
# COMPACT_ATOMS: atom_id res chain seq x y z
N MET A 1 13.24 -9.93 4.22
CA MET A 1 12.53 -9.51 5.44
C MET A 1 11.05 -9.78 5.25
N ASN A 2 10.47 -10.57 6.15
CA ASN A 2 9.05 -10.92 6.14
C ASN A 2 8.18 -9.81 6.77
N ILE A 3 6.87 -9.96 6.74
CA ILE A 3 5.93 -8.94 7.24
C ILE A 3 6.01 -8.74 8.75
N LEU A 4 6.24 -9.80 9.52
CA LEU A 4 6.35 -9.74 10.98
C LEU A 4 7.58 -8.97 11.42
N GLU A 5 8.74 -9.25 10.80
CA GLU A 5 9.99 -8.54 11.07
C GLU A 5 9.87 -7.04 10.79
N ARG A 6 9.20 -6.65 9.69
CA ARG A 6 8.94 -5.23 9.38
C ARG A 6 8.04 -4.59 10.42
N ALA A 7 7.04 -5.33 10.90
CA ALA A 7 6.12 -4.85 11.91
C ALA A 7 6.82 -4.65 13.27
N GLU A 8 7.65 -5.61 13.69
CA GLU A 8 8.45 -5.53 14.92
C GLU A 8 9.45 -4.37 14.88
N GLN A 9 10.01 -4.06 13.71
CA GLN A 9 10.87 -2.89 13.50
C GLN A 9 10.12 -1.56 13.46
N GLY A 10 8.80 -1.56 13.62
CA GLY A 10 7.99 -0.34 13.61
C GLY A 10 7.95 0.32 12.22
N GLN A 11 8.10 -0.43 11.13
CA GLN A 11 7.99 0.12 9.78
C GLN A 11 6.53 0.44 9.42
N SER A 12 6.35 1.41 8.51
CA SER A 12 5.05 1.67 7.87
C SER A 12 5.08 1.19 6.42
N PHE A 13 4.13 0.36 6.02
CA PHE A 13 4.15 -0.33 4.73
C PHE A 13 2.78 -0.89 4.33
N LEU A 14 2.68 -1.34 3.07
CA LEU A 14 1.51 -2.01 2.52
C LEU A 14 1.77 -3.51 2.33
N VAL A 15 0.73 -4.31 2.58
CA VAL A 15 0.73 -5.76 2.30
C VAL A 15 -0.57 -6.11 1.60
N ALA A 16 -0.51 -6.83 0.49
CA ALA A 16 -1.67 -7.41 -0.13
C ALA A 16 -2.29 -8.52 0.73
N ASP A 17 -3.53 -8.90 0.44
CA ASP A 17 -4.23 -9.95 1.18
C ASP A 17 -3.56 -11.33 1.05
N ASP A 18 -2.86 -11.58 -0.07
CA ASP A 18 -2.04 -12.77 -0.31
C ASP A 18 -0.68 -12.78 0.43
N GLY A 19 -0.39 -11.73 1.22
CA GLY A 19 0.86 -11.57 1.95
C GLY A 19 1.98 -10.90 1.16
N GLN A 20 1.77 -10.54 -0.11
CA GLN A 20 2.77 -9.81 -0.90
C GLN A 20 3.05 -8.44 -0.30
N PHE A 21 4.33 -8.14 -0.07
CA PHE A 21 4.77 -6.80 0.30
C PHE A 21 4.62 -5.84 -0.89
N LEU A 22 3.95 -4.71 -0.67
CA LEU A 22 3.64 -3.72 -1.72
C LEU A 22 4.40 -2.41 -1.57
N GLY A 23 5.40 -2.35 -0.68
CA GLY A 23 6.27 -1.20 -0.50
C GLY A 23 6.12 -0.51 0.85
N LYS A 24 7.16 0.24 1.20
CA LYS A 24 7.18 1.14 2.35
C LYS A 24 6.31 2.34 2.09
N LEU A 25 5.51 2.70 3.10
CA LEU A 25 4.82 3.98 3.16
C LEU A 25 5.85 5.04 3.55
N SER A 26 6.54 5.57 2.56
CA SER A 26 7.53 6.64 2.67
C SER A 26 7.33 7.66 1.55
N LEU A 27 7.51 8.95 1.86
CA LEU A 27 7.50 10.05 0.90
C LEU A 27 8.87 10.25 0.23
N ASN A 28 9.90 9.53 0.68
CA ASN A 28 11.23 9.56 0.09
C ASN A 28 11.21 8.85 -1.27
N GLN A 29 11.35 9.63 -2.35
CA GLN A 29 11.37 9.11 -3.72
C GLN A 29 12.67 8.38 -4.09
N TYR A 30 13.70 8.44 -3.23
CA TYR A 30 14.99 7.79 -3.46
C TYR A 30 15.15 6.46 -2.71
N ASP A 31 14.27 6.15 -1.74
CA ASP A 31 14.22 4.82 -1.13
C ASP A 31 13.72 3.82 -2.18
N SER A 32 14.47 2.72 -2.37
CA SER A 32 14.16 1.67 -3.34
C SER A 32 12.88 0.89 -2.99
N GLU A 33 12.49 0.86 -1.72
CA GLU A 33 11.27 0.20 -1.25
C GLU A 33 10.06 1.14 -1.15
N SER A 34 10.26 2.45 -1.34
CA SER A 34 9.21 3.45 -1.18
C SER A 34 8.17 3.40 -2.29
N ILE A 35 6.89 3.48 -1.91
CA ILE A 35 5.79 3.62 -2.88
C ILE A 35 5.78 4.98 -3.59
N SER A 36 6.54 5.97 -3.08
CA SER A 36 6.70 7.28 -3.72
C SER A 36 7.81 7.27 -4.77
N ASN A 37 8.64 6.22 -4.83
CA ASN A 37 9.67 6.06 -5.84
C ASN A 37 9.05 5.57 -7.17
N LYS A 38 8.83 6.51 -8.10
CA LYS A 38 8.21 6.25 -9.41
C LYS A 38 9.04 5.36 -10.34
N TYR A 39 10.29 5.10 -10.00
CA TYR A 39 11.19 4.22 -10.76
C TYR A 39 11.47 2.91 -10.01
N GLY A 40 11.04 2.79 -8.75
CA GLY A 40 11.23 1.62 -7.90
C GLY A 40 10.17 0.54 -8.12
N SER A 41 10.40 -0.65 -7.56
CA SER A 41 9.53 -1.82 -7.73
C SER A 41 8.12 -1.67 -7.12
N TYR A 42 7.94 -0.71 -6.21
CA TYR A 42 6.69 -0.56 -5.44
C TYR A 42 5.94 0.75 -5.73
N GLY A 43 6.60 1.76 -6.29
CA GLY A 43 5.98 3.02 -6.68
C GLY A 43 5.81 3.20 -8.18
N SER A 44 6.53 2.44 -9.01
CA SER A 44 6.48 2.56 -10.47
C SER A 44 5.14 2.15 -11.06
N GLN A 45 4.67 2.91 -12.06
CA GLN A 45 3.48 2.57 -12.84
C GLN A 45 3.68 1.35 -13.76
N TYR A 46 4.90 0.83 -13.86
CA TYR A 46 5.24 -0.32 -14.71
C TYR A 46 5.60 -1.58 -13.92
N ALA A 47 5.81 -1.46 -12.60
CA ALA A 47 6.24 -2.59 -11.78
C ALA A 47 5.06 -3.49 -11.40
N SER A 48 5.27 -4.81 -11.38
CA SER A 48 4.23 -5.80 -11.09
C SER A 48 3.75 -5.81 -9.64
N THR A 49 4.57 -5.34 -8.70
CA THR A 49 4.25 -5.25 -7.26
C THR A 49 3.77 -3.87 -6.82
N SER A 50 3.61 -2.95 -7.76
CA SER A 50 3.18 -1.57 -7.48
C SER A 50 1.67 -1.42 -7.57
N ILE A 51 1.09 -0.74 -6.59
CA ILE A 51 -0.32 -0.35 -6.61
C ILE A 51 -0.62 0.73 -7.66
N ASN A 52 0.41 1.46 -8.12
CA ASN A 52 0.27 2.50 -9.14
C ASN A 52 0.26 1.92 -10.56
N ASN A 53 0.57 0.63 -10.73
CA ASN A 53 0.48 -0.03 -12.02
C ASN A 53 -0.94 -0.56 -12.25
N GLN A 54 -1.72 0.14 -13.08
CA GLN A 54 -3.08 -0.23 -13.43
C GLN A 54 -3.23 -1.58 -14.15
N TYR A 55 -2.14 -2.16 -14.62
CA TYR A 55 -2.12 -3.48 -15.27
C TYR A 55 -1.64 -4.59 -14.34
N SER A 56 -1.18 -4.28 -13.13
CA SER A 56 -0.75 -5.28 -12.16
C SER A 56 -1.91 -5.87 -11.36
N SER A 57 -1.69 -7.02 -10.72
CA SER A 57 -2.63 -7.60 -9.76
C SER A 57 -2.91 -6.69 -8.56
N TYR A 58 -2.04 -5.73 -8.26
CA TYR A 58 -2.14 -4.88 -7.07
C TYR A 58 -2.58 -3.44 -7.37
N GLY A 59 -2.62 -3.03 -8.64
CA GLY A 59 -3.11 -1.71 -9.06
C GLY A 59 -4.31 -1.74 -10.02
N SER A 60 -4.58 -2.87 -10.66
CA SER A 60 -5.71 -3.00 -11.59
C SER A 60 -7.06 -2.84 -10.92
N ARG A 61 -7.97 -2.08 -11.54
CA ARG A 61 -9.36 -1.90 -11.08
C ARG A 61 -10.20 -3.19 -11.11
N TYR A 62 -9.69 -4.26 -11.72
CA TYR A 62 -10.40 -5.54 -11.87
C TYR A 62 -9.89 -6.63 -10.92
N SER A 63 -8.70 -6.46 -10.35
CA SER A 63 -8.13 -7.45 -9.43
C SER A 63 -8.79 -7.38 -8.06
N SER A 64 -9.03 -8.54 -7.43
CA SER A 64 -9.48 -8.59 -6.03
C SER A 64 -8.40 -8.11 -5.06
N LEU A 65 -7.12 -8.15 -5.42
CA LEU A 65 -6.01 -7.73 -4.54
C LEU A 65 -5.70 -6.23 -4.62
N SER A 66 -6.38 -5.51 -5.51
CA SER A 66 -6.13 -4.10 -5.77
C SER A 66 -6.98 -3.18 -4.89
N PRO A 67 -6.41 -2.09 -4.35
CA PRO A 67 -7.17 -1.08 -3.63
C PRO A 67 -8.11 -0.32 -4.57
N TYR A 68 -7.88 -0.32 -5.88
CA TYR A 68 -8.68 0.40 -6.87
C TYR A 68 -9.93 -0.36 -7.35
N ASN A 69 -10.08 -1.63 -6.99
CA ASN A 69 -11.30 -2.38 -7.27
C ASN A 69 -12.37 -2.05 -6.22
N GLN A 70 -13.42 -1.32 -6.63
CA GLN A 70 -14.53 -0.93 -5.75
C GLN A 70 -15.35 -2.10 -5.19
N TYR A 71 -15.17 -3.31 -5.72
CA TYR A 71 -15.87 -4.52 -5.30
C TYR A 71 -14.95 -5.53 -4.59
N THR A 72 -13.70 -5.15 -4.29
CA THR A 72 -12.77 -6.05 -3.59
C THR A 72 -13.27 -6.43 -2.20
N SER A 73 -13.15 -7.71 -1.86
CA SER A 73 -13.29 -8.20 -0.48
C SER A 73 -11.94 -8.40 0.22
N THR A 74 -10.85 -8.40 -0.54
CA THR A 74 -9.47 -8.70 -0.12
C THR A 74 -8.51 -7.53 -0.44
N PRO A 75 -8.81 -6.29 0.04
CA PRO A 75 -7.95 -5.14 -0.23
C PRO A 75 -6.62 -5.23 0.55
N PRO A 76 -5.57 -4.52 0.10
CA PRO A 76 -4.33 -4.40 0.86
C PRO A 76 -4.53 -3.84 2.27
N THR A 77 -3.72 -4.31 3.20
CA THR A 77 -3.64 -3.85 4.58
C THR A 77 -2.55 -2.79 4.74
N ILE A 78 -2.87 -1.74 5.49
CA ILE A 78 -1.96 -0.66 5.88
C ILE A 78 -1.37 -1.01 7.25
N TYR A 79 -0.04 -1.07 7.33
CA TYR A 79 0.70 -1.05 8.59
C TYR A 79 1.28 0.33 8.82
N LEU A 80 1.00 0.92 9.98
CA LEU A 80 1.54 2.19 10.42
C LEU A 80 2.38 1.95 11.68
N LYS A 81 3.67 2.28 11.60
CA LYS A 81 4.61 2.13 12.73
C LYS A 81 4.54 0.73 13.37
N GLY A 82 4.48 -0.30 12.53
CA GLY A 82 4.41 -1.69 12.94
C GLY A 82 3.03 -2.22 13.35
N ARG A 83 2.00 -1.36 13.40
CA ARG A 83 0.65 -1.76 13.80
C ARG A 83 -0.30 -1.74 12.61
N LYS A 84 -1.18 -2.73 12.52
CA LYS A 84 -2.26 -2.71 11.52
C LYS A 84 -3.15 -1.48 11.76
N TYR A 85 -3.24 -0.61 10.77
CA TYR A 85 -4.06 0.60 10.80
C TYR A 85 -5.46 0.33 10.23
N GLY A 86 -5.52 -0.32 9.07
CA GLY A 86 -6.77 -0.51 8.32
C GLY A 86 -6.52 -1.05 6.92
N TYR A 87 -7.50 -0.90 6.04
CA TYR A 87 -7.43 -1.35 4.66
C TYR A 87 -7.30 -0.18 3.69
N LEU A 88 -6.48 -0.34 2.65
CA LEU A 88 -6.40 0.58 1.53
C LEU A 88 -7.43 0.14 0.47
N THR A 89 -8.50 0.89 0.25
CA THR A 89 -9.56 0.44 -0.68
C THR A 89 -10.48 1.57 -1.14
N LYS A 90 -10.94 1.46 -2.40
CA LYS A 90 -12.08 2.22 -2.94
C LYS A 90 -13.43 1.57 -2.64
N ASN A 91 -13.46 0.34 -2.10
CA ASN A 91 -14.71 -0.31 -1.70
C ASN A 91 -15.26 0.38 -0.44
N LYS A 92 -16.26 1.24 -0.64
CA LYS A 92 -16.95 2.00 0.41
C LYS A 92 -17.76 1.13 1.37
N TYR A 93 -18.01 -0.12 1.02
CA TYR A 93 -18.76 -1.08 1.84
C TYR A 93 -17.84 -1.99 2.67
N LYS A 94 -16.51 -1.86 2.56
CA LYS A 94 -15.56 -2.61 3.39
C LYS A 94 -15.69 -2.15 4.84
N SER A 95 -15.93 -3.08 5.75
CA SER A 95 -16.05 -2.81 7.17
C SER A 95 -14.69 -2.50 7.81
N GLY A 96 -14.72 -1.72 8.89
CA GLY A 96 -13.54 -1.32 9.66
C GLY A 96 -12.91 -0.01 9.18
N VAL A 97 -11.68 0.25 9.62
CA VAL A 97 -10.92 1.44 9.22
C VAL A 97 -10.46 1.26 7.78
N THR A 98 -10.82 2.20 6.91
CA THR A 98 -10.42 2.23 5.51
C THR A 98 -9.76 3.56 5.15
N LEU A 99 -8.93 3.52 4.11
CA LEU A 99 -8.32 4.68 3.49
C LEU A 99 -8.49 4.56 1.98
N ASP A 100 -9.01 5.60 1.33
CA ASP A 100 -9.06 5.67 -0.13
C ASP A 100 -7.63 5.79 -0.67
N PRO A 101 -7.21 4.95 -1.64
CA PRO A 101 -5.88 5.04 -2.23
C PRO A 101 -5.55 6.42 -2.83
N ASP A 102 -6.53 7.19 -3.29
CA ASP A 102 -6.30 8.54 -3.81
C ASP A 102 -5.86 9.53 -2.71
N ASN A 103 -6.19 9.25 -1.45
CA ASN A 103 -5.82 10.05 -0.29
C ASN A 103 -4.52 9.60 0.39
N LEU A 104 -3.90 8.51 -0.08
CA LEU A 104 -2.77 7.86 0.59
C LEU A 104 -1.59 8.81 0.82
N VAL A 105 -1.22 9.59 -0.19
CA VAL A 105 -0.08 10.52 -0.09
C VAL A 105 -0.32 11.60 0.98
N ASN A 106 -1.53 12.14 1.06
CA ASN A 106 -1.88 13.14 2.08
C ASN A 106 -1.89 12.53 3.47
N TRP A 107 -2.44 11.32 3.61
CA TRP A 107 -2.40 10.58 4.86
C TRP A 107 -0.96 10.28 5.32
N MET A 108 -0.05 9.95 4.39
CA MET A 108 1.38 9.75 4.71
C MET A 108 2.04 11.04 5.23
N ARG A 109 1.71 12.20 4.62
CA ARG A 109 2.18 13.51 5.09
C ARG A 109 1.70 13.81 6.51
N SER A 110 0.42 13.59 6.79
CA SER A 110 -0.16 13.76 8.13
C SER A 110 0.47 12.85 9.19
N ASN A 111 1.04 11.71 8.79
CA ASN A 111 1.74 10.78 9.66
C ASN A 111 3.27 10.99 9.73
N ASN A 112 3.79 12.06 9.10
CA ASN A 112 5.22 12.40 9.07
C ASN A 112 6.12 11.29 8.49
N LEU A 113 5.66 10.59 7.45
CA LEU A 113 6.40 9.50 6.80
C LEU A 113 7.42 10.02 5.77
N ASN A 114 8.27 10.97 6.17
CA ASN A 114 9.24 11.66 5.30
C ASN A 114 10.64 11.02 5.23
N TYR A 115 10.82 9.88 5.89
CA TYR A 115 12.09 9.16 5.97
C TYR A 115 12.39 8.36 4.70
#